data_AF-A0A9W3KLH3-F1
#
_entry.id   AF-A0A9W3KLH3-F1
#
_cell.length_a   1.000
_cell.length_b   1.000
_cell.length_c   1.000
_cell.angle_alpha   90.00
_cell.angle_beta   90.00
_cell.angle_gamma   90.00
#
_symmetry.space_group_name_H-M   'P 1'
#
loop_
_entity.id
_entity.type
_entity.pdbx_description
1 polymer ?
#
loop_
_entity_poly.entity_id
_entity_poly.type
_entity_poly.pdbx_seq_one_letter_code
_entity_poly.pdbx_strand_id
1 'polypeptide(L)'
;MKRAYLIEIKPTTEQISKIRQTIGVCRYVYNLYISKNKEAYESEGKFLSGYDFSKWLNNIHTKECDQWIKEVSSKAVKQAIMNGDKAFKRFFKGLSKFPQFVG
;
A
#
# COMPACT_ATOMS: atom_id res chain seq x y z
N MET A 1 17.17 -33.35 -7.15
CA MET A 1 15.72 -33.64 -7.01
C MET A 1 15.08 -32.49 -6.22
N LYS A 2 14.20 -31.67 -6.81
CA LYS A 2 13.50 -30.58 -6.08
C LYS A 2 12.23 -31.17 -5.47
N ARG A 3 12.09 -31.10 -4.14
CA ARG A 3 10.86 -31.49 -3.43
C ARG A 3 10.04 -30.22 -3.17
N ALA A 4 8.76 -30.25 -3.53
CA ALA A 4 7.80 -29.23 -3.16
C ALA A 4 6.92 -29.80 -2.03
N TYR A 5 6.74 -29.02 -0.96
CA TYR A 5 5.84 -29.37 0.13
C TYR A 5 4.63 -28.45 0.06
N LEU A 6 3.43 -29.04 -0.01
CA LEU A 6 2.18 -28.31 0.15
C LEU A 6 1.82 -28.35 1.64
N ILE A 7 1.80 -27.18 2.26
CA ILE A 7 1.45 -27.02 3.68
C ILE A 7 0.24 -26.09 3.73
N GLU A 8 -0.86 -26.58 4.31
CA GLU A 8 -2.04 -25.78 4.60
C GLU A 8 -1.89 -25.13 5.98
N ILE A 9 -2.14 -23.83 6.05
CA ILE A 9 -2.14 -23.08 7.31
C ILE A 9 -3.57 -23.09 7.85
N LYS A 10 -3.75 -23.46 9.12
CA LYS A 10 -5.05 -23.42 9.82
C LYS A 10 -5.06 -22.28 10.84
N PRO A 11 -5.35 -21.03 10.40
CA PRO A 11 -5.30 -19.88 11.30
C PRO A 11 -6.44 -19.90 12.32
N THR A 12 -6.19 -19.39 13.52
CA THR A 12 -7.23 -19.11 14.50
C THR A 12 -8.13 -17.96 14.05
N THR A 13 -9.31 -17.81 14.66
CA THR A 13 -10.22 -16.69 14.38
C THR A 13 -9.54 -15.32 14.53
N GLU A 14 -8.70 -15.16 15.54
CA GLU A 14 -7.92 -13.93 15.76
C GLU A 14 -6.91 -13.68 14.64
N GLN A 15 -6.21 -14.73 14.18
CA GLN A 15 -5.27 -14.63 13.06
C GLN A 15 -5.98 -14.28 11.76
N ILE A 16 -7.15 -14.89 11.49
CA ILE A 16 -8.00 -14.55 10.33
C ILE A 16 -8.40 -13.07 10.39
N SER A 17 -8.85 -12.60 11.55
CA SER A 17 -9.21 -11.19 11.75
C SER A 17 -8.01 -10.29 11.45
N LYS A 18 -6.82 -10.64 11.96
CA LYS A 18 -5.62 -9.84 11.74
C LYS A 18 -5.17 -9.80 10.27
N ILE A 19 -5.29 -10.93 9.57
CA ILE A 19 -5.01 -11.02 8.14
C ILE A 19 -5.96 -10.11 7.36
N ARG A 20 -7.27 -10.19 7.64
CA ARG A 20 -8.29 -9.35 6.97
C ARG A 20 -8.04 -7.86 7.23
N GLN A 21 -7.76 -7.49 8.48
CA GLN A 21 -7.40 -6.12 8.84
C GLN A 21 -6.17 -5.64 8.06
N THR A 22 -5.11 -6.46 8.01
CA THR A 22 -3.88 -6.13 7.28
C THR A 22 -4.13 -5.94 5.79
N ILE A 23 -4.92 -6.82 5.16
CA ILE A 23 -5.29 -6.70 3.75
C ILE A 23 -6.08 -5.39 3.52
N GLY A 24 -7.05 -5.09 4.38
CA GLY A 24 -7.86 -3.87 4.29
C GLY A 24 -7.02 -2.60 4.40
N VAL A 25 -6.11 -2.54 5.38
CA VAL A 25 -5.18 -1.41 5.53
C VAL A 25 -4.27 -1.27 4.32
N CYS A 26 -3.67 -2.36 3.84
CA CYS A 26 -2.80 -2.31 2.66
C CYS A 26 -3.54 -1.80 1.42
N ARG A 27 -4.79 -2.24 1.21
CA ARG A 27 -5.65 -1.78 0.12
C ARG A 27 -5.93 -0.28 0.23
N TYR A 28 -6.33 0.17 1.41
CA TYR A 28 -6.59 1.58 1.67
C TYR A 28 -5.36 2.44 1.40
N VAL A 29 -4.20 2.08 1.96
CA VAL A 29 -2.95 2.85 1.82
C VAL A 29 -2.50 2.90 0.37
N TYR A 30 -2.65 1.81 -0.38
CA TYR A 30 -2.35 1.79 -1.83
C TYR A 30 -3.26 2.77 -2.60
N ASN A 31 -4.58 2.72 -2.35
CA ASN A 31 -5.53 3.62 -3.01
C ASN A 31 -5.31 5.08 -2.63
N LEU A 32 -4.99 5.35 -1.36
CA LEU A 32 -4.62 6.69 -0.87
C LEU A 32 -3.36 7.22 -1.57
N TYR A 33 -2.35 6.36 -1.78
CA TYR A 33 -1.15 6.72 -2.53
C TYR A 33 -1.47 7.11 -3.97
N ILE A 34 -2.37 6.38 -4.65
CA ILE A 34 -2.82 6.74 -5.99
C ILE A 34 -3.58 8.07 -5.97
N SER A 35 -4.51 8.27 -5.02
CA SER A 35 -5.28 9.52 -4.91
C SER A 35 -4.36 10.72 -4.73
N LYS A 36 -3.41 10.65 -3.79
CA LYS A 36 -2.47 11.74 -3.52
C LYS A 36 -1.59 12.07 -4.70
N ASN A 37 -1.19 11.08 -5.48
CA ASN A 37 -0.42 11.32 -6.70
C ASN A 37 -1.25 11.92 -7.84
N LYS A 38 -2.54 11.58 -7.95
CA LYS A 38 -3.45 12.27 -8.87
C LYS A 38 -3.59 13.73 -8.49
N GLU A 39 -3.88 14.01 -7.23
CA GLU A 39 -3.99 15.38 -6.69
C GLU A 39 -2.72 16.19 -6.93
N ALA A 40 -1.55 15.65 -6.58
CA ALA A 40 -0.26 16.34 -6.74
C ALA A 40 0.10 16.61 -8.21
N TYR A 41 -0.31 15.71 -9.11
CA TYR A 41 -0.10 15.90 -10.54
C TYR A 41 -1.02 16.97 -11.12
N GLU A 42 -2.30 16.98 -10.72
CA GLU A 42 -3.27 17.99 -11.14
C GLU A 42 -2.92 19.38 -10.61
N SER A 43 -2.37 19.49 -9.39
CA SER A 43 -2.04 20.78 -8.78
C SER A 43 -0.67 21.34 -9.20
N GLU A 44 0.37 20.50 -9.24
CA GLU A 44 1.76 20.93 -9.39
C GLU A 44 2.48 20.28 -10.58
N GLY A 45 1.84 19.34 -11.28
CA GLY A 45 2.50 18.53 -12.30
C GLY A 45 3.57 17.60 -11.73
N LYS A 46 3.56 17.35 -10.41
CA LYS A 46 4.59 16.59 -9.72
C LYS A 46 4.10 15.21 -9.29
N PHE A 47 5.06 14.33 -9.06
CA PHE A 47 4.84 12.99 -8.53
C PHE A 47 5.47 12.85 -7.15
N LEU A 48 4.72 12.28 -6.21
CA LEU A 48 5.16 12.00 -4.86
C LEU A 48 5.77 10.59 -4.79
N SER A 49 7.07 10.53 -4.47
CA SER A 49 7.74 9.25 -4.29
C SER A 49 7.11 8.43 -3.17
N GLY A 50 7.19 7.11 -3.25
CA GLY A 50 6.71 6.25 -2.17
C GLY A 50 7.39 6.53 -0.81
N TYR A 51 8.62 7.04 -0.81
CA TYR A 51 9.33 7.40 0.42
C TYR A 51 8.76 8.67 1.05
N ASP A 52 8.51 9.70 0.25
CA ASP A 52 7.93 10.96 0.72
C ASP A 52 6.49 10.77 1.19
N PHE A 53 5.71 9.95 0.47
CA PHE A 53 4.39 9.56 0.93
C PHE A 53 4.44 8.78 2.24
N SER A 54 5.39 7.87 2.42
CA SER A 54 5.53 7.15 3.69
C SER A 54 5.85 8.08 4.86
N LYS A 55 6.65 9.13 4.65
CA LYS A 55 6.91 10.15 5.66
C LYS A 55 5.64 10.94 5.99
N TRP A 56 4.92 11.40 4.96
CA TRP A 56 3.66 12.12 5.13
C TRP A 56 2.63 11.27 5.88
N LEU A 57 2.44 10.01 5.49
CA LEU A 57 1.50 9.08 6.11
C LEU A 57 1.79 8.90 7.61
N ASN A 58 3.06 8.67 7.96
CA ASN A 58 3.46 8.40 9.35
C ASN A 58 3.45 9.65 10.25
N ASN A 59 3.80 10.80 9.70
CA ASN A 59 4.00 12.01 10.49
C ASN A 59 2.76 12.90 10.58
N ILE A 60 1.88 12.85 9.57
CA ILE A 60 0.72 13.74 9.42
C ILE A 60 -0.55 12.89 9.46
N HIS A 61 -0.81 12.11 8.41
CA HIS A 61 -2.11 11.44 8.20
C HIS A 61 -2.54 10.50 9.34
N THR A 62 -1.63 9.65 9.82
CA THR A 62 -1.93 8.70 10.91
C THR A 62 -2.05 9.34 12.30
N LYS A 63 -1.66 10.60 12.46
CA LYS A 63 -1.88 11.35 13.71
C LYS A 63 -3.25 12.04 13.71
N GLU A 64 -3.71 12.47 12.55
CA GLU A 64 -4.90 13.31 12.39
C GLU A 64 -6.17 12.50 12.13
N CYS A 65 -6.07 11.41 11.35
CA CYS A 65 -7.26 10.72 10.85
C CYS A 65 -7.27 9.22 11.17
N ASP A 66 -6.16 8.51 10.94
CA ASP A 66 -6.21 7.05 10.77
C ASP A 66 -5.20 6.31 11.65
N GLN A 67 -5.37 6.34 12.98
CA GLN A 67 -4.53 5.59 13.92
C GLN A 67 -4.60 4.06 13.69
N TRP A 68 -5.72 3.56 13.17
CA TRP A 68 -5.96 2.14 12.88
C TRP A 68 -4.98 1.54 11.85
N ILE A 69 -4.34 2.38 11.01
CA ILE A 69 -3.26 1.94 10.11
C ILE A 69 -2.06 1.40 10.91
N LYS A 70 -1.81 1.94 12.11
CA LYS A 70 -0.71 1.51 13.00
C LYS A 70 -1.01 0.21 13.71
N GLU A 71 -2.24 -0.29 13.65
CA GLU A 71 -2.61 -1.55 14.28
C GLU A 71 -2.03 -2.74 13.51
N VAL A 72 -1.68 -2.59 12.23
CA VAL A 72 -1.12 -3.68 11.40
C VAL A 72 0.39 -3.53 11.19
N SER A 73 1.01 -4.54 10.58
CA SER A 73 2.44 -4.55 10.34
C SER A 73 2.89 -3.34 9.49
N SER A 74 3.77 -2.51 10.05
CA SER A 74 4.39 -1.39 9.33
C SER A 74 5.13 -1.84 8.07
N LYS A 75 5.65 -3.08 8.03
CA LYS A 75 6.27 -3.67 6.84
C LYS A 75 5.23 -3.90 5.74
N ALA A 76 4.04 -4.39 6.08
CA ALA A 76 2.96 -4.61 5.12
C ALA A 76 2.47 -3.28 4.53
N VAL A 77 2.27 -2.27 5.38
CA VAL A 77 1.91 -0.90 4.97
C VAL A 77 2.96 -0.32 4.02
N LYS A 78 4.24 -0.38 4.40
CA LYS A 78 5.34 0.08 3.54
C LYS A 78 5.35 -0.63 2.20
N GLN A 79 5.14 -1.94 2.18
CA GLN A 79 5.12 -2.71 0.93
C GLN A 79 3.96 -2.29 0.03
N ALA A 80 2.79 -1.98 0.58
CA ALA A 80 1.65 -1.46 -0.19
C ALA A 80 2.01 -0.14 -0.88
N ILE A 81 2.67 0.78 -0.18
CA ILE A 81 3.16 2.04 -0.75
C ILE A 81 4.17 1.78 -1.88
N MET A 82 5.16 0.90 -1.64
CA MET A 82 6.17 0.57 -2.65
C MET A 82 5.58 -0.10 -3.89
N ASN A 83 4.51 -0.89 -3.72
CA ASN A 83 3.79 -1.47 -4.86
C ASN A 83 3.12 -0.38 -5.71
N GLY A 84 2.53 0.64 -5.06
CA GLY A 84 1.98 1.81 -5.74
C GLY A 84 3.06 2.59 -6.48
N ASP A 85 4.17 2.91 -5.81
CA ASP A 85 5.31 3.63 -6.38
C ASP A 85 5.90 2.88 -7.59
N LYS A 86 6.02 1.55 -7.50
CA LYS A 86 6.44 0.70 -8.61
C LYS A 86 5.44 0.75 -9.78
N ALA A 87 4.14 0.79 -9.52
CA ALA A 87 3.13 0.89 -10.58
C ALA A 87 3.26 2.20 -11.36
N PHE A 88 3.43 3.34 -10.66
CA PHE A 88 3.69 4.62 -11.30
C PHE A 88 5.02 4.65 -12.06
N LYS A 89 6.09 4.12 -11.47
CA LYS A 89 7.39 3.99 -12.16
C LYS A 89 7.29 3.18 -13.46
N ARG A 90 6.44 2.15 -13.50
CA ARG A 90 6.17 1.40 -14.74
C ARG A 90 5.37 2.22 -15.75
N PHE A 91 4.36 2.97 -15.29
CA PHE A 91 3.58 3.88 -16.12
C PHE A 91 4.48 4.94 -16.78
N PHE A 92 5.35 5.61 -16.02
CA PHE A 92 6.28 6.61 -16.57
C PHE A 92 7.30 6.03 -17.57
N LYS A 93 7.60 4.74 -17.47
CA LYS A 93 8.45 4.03 -18.45
C LYS A 93 7.68 3.54 -19.68
N GLY A 94 6.37 3.81 -19.79
CA GLY A 94 5.52 3.29 -20.86
C GLY A 94 5.26 1.79 -20.77
N LEU A 95 5.57 1.13 -19.65
CA LEU A 95 5.48 -0.33 -19.47
C LEU A 95 4.13 -0.79 -18.88
N SER A 96 3.26 0.15 -18.54
CA SER A 96 1.90 -0.12 -18.06
C SER A 96 1.00 1.08 -18.27
N LYS A 97 -0.32 0.85 -18.20
CA LYS A 97 -1.31 1.92 -18.09
C LYS A 97 -1.21 2.63 -16.74
N PHE A 98 -1.90 3.75 -16.60
CA PHE A 98 -1.98 4.51 -15.36
C PHE A 98 -2.49 3.62 -14.21
N PRO A 99 -1.90 3.69 -12.99
CA PRO A 99 -2.33 2.87 -11.85
C PRO A 99 -3.79 3.10 -11.45
N GLN A 100 -4.52 2.03 -11.17
CA GLN A 100 -5.92 2.07 -10.75
C GLN A 100 -6.08 1.61 -9.31
N PHE A 101 -7.19 2.00 -8.68
CA PHE A 101 -7.52 1.52 -7.35
C PHE A 101 -7.72 0.01 -7.37
N VAL A 102 -7.31 -0.64 -6.28
CA VAL A 102 -7.54 -2.07 -6.07
C VAL A 102 -8.79 -2.28 -5.20
N GLY A 103 -9.65 -3.18 -5.65
CA GLY A 103 -10.90 -3.60 -4.99
C GLY A 103 -10.70 -4.74 -4.00
#